data_AF-A0A2V7LBW2-F1
#
_entry.id   AF-A0A2V7LBW2-F1
#
_cell.length_a   1.000
_cell.length_b   1.000
_cell.length_c   1.000
_cell.angle_alpha   90.00
_cell.angle_beta   90.00
_cell.angle_gamma   90.00
#
_symmetry.space_group_name_H-M   'P 1'
#
loop_
_entity.id
_entity.type
_entity.pdbx_description
1 polymer ?
#
loop_
_entity_poly.entity_id
_entity_poly.type
_entity_poly.pdbx_seq_one_letter_code
_entity_poly.pdbx_strand_id
1 'polypeptide(L)'
;MTTYIALLRGINVGGRKQVAIADLRDLLTQLGFSNVRSLLQTGNLVFGANARTPAQLERLLEEKAAERLGLQTDFLVRAAKEWKGVVAHNPFRKEAARDPGHLLVMFLKDAPSVTEVEALEEAITGPEVVAAAGKQLYI
;
A
#
# COMPACT_ATOMS: atom_id res chain seq x y z
N MET A 1 7.58 -2.57 -19.64
CA MET A 1 6.58 -3.05 -18.67
C MET A 1 7.07 -2.72 -17.26
N THR A 2 6.22 -2.14 -16.41
CA THR A 2 6.60 -1.71 -15.06
C THR A 2 6.05 -2.70 -14.04
N THR A 3 6.85 -3.05 -13.03
CA THR A 3 6.38 -3.85 -11.89
C THR A 3 5.75 -2.93 -10.86
N TYR A 4 4.54 -3.26 -10.44
CA TYR A 4 3.79 -2.57 -9.41
C TYR A 4 3.55 -3.48 -8.21
N ILE A 5 3.40 -2.86 -7.06
CA ILE A 5 2.96 -3.48 -5.83
C ILE A 5 1.70 -2.76 -5.39
N ALA A 6 0.63 -3.51 -5.12
CA ALA A 6 -0.62 -3.02 -4.55
C ALA A 6 -0.78 -3.56 -3.13
N LEU A 7 -1.08 -2.65 -2.20
CA LEU A 7 -1.42 -2.96 -0.82
C LEU A 7 -2.90 -2.69 -0.61
N LEU A 8 -3.65 -3.69 -0.19
CA LEU A 8 -5.05 -3.55 0.17
C LEU A 8 -5.17 -3.29 1.67
N ARG A 9 -6.05 -2.37 2.06
CA ARG A 9 -6.27 -2.04 3.48
C ARG A 9 -7.43 -2.86 4.05
N GLY A 10 -7.25 -3.37 5.28
CA GLY A 10 -8.36 -3.89 6.10
C GLY A 10 -9.14 -5.08 5.52
N ILE A 11 -8.50 -5.93 4.71
CA ILE A 11 -9.11 -7.17 4.23
C ILE A 11 -8.81 -8.34 5.17
N ASN A 12 -9.70 -9.33 5.26
CA ASN A 12 -9.49 -10.56 6.03
C ASN A 12 -9.18 -10.36 7.53
N VAL A 13 -9.49 -9.18 8.09
CA VAL A 13 -9.30 -8.87 9.52
C VAL A 13 -10.67 -8.87 10.22
N GLY A 14 -10.77 -9.58 11.35
CA GLY A 14 -11.98 -9.60 12.18
C GLY A 14 -13.25 -10.06 11.47
N GLY A 15 -13.12 -10.94 10.45
CA GLY A 15 -14.25 -11.45 9.66
C GLY A 15 -14.87 -10.45 8.67
N ARG A 16 -14.29 -9.25 8.51
CA ARG A 16 -14.77 -8.23 7.58
C ARG A 16 -14.00 -8.27 6.26
N LYS A 17 -14.66 -7.86 5.18
CA LYS A 17 -14.07 -7.76 3.82
C LYS A 17 -13.30 -9.03 3.45
N GLN A 18 -13.95 -10.19 3.63
CA GLN A 18 -13.36 -11.48 3.33
C GLN A 18 -13.22 -11.65 1.83
N VAL A 19 -12.02 -12.01 1.39
CA VAL A 19 -11.72 -12.27 -0.02
C VAL A 19 -10.64 -13.35 -0.11
N ALA A 20 -10.86 -14.33 -1.00
CA ALA A 20 -9.83 -15.29 -1.29
C ALA A 20 -8.72 -14.62 -2.10
N ILE A 21 -7.47 -14.83 -1.69
CA ILE A 21 -6.32 -14.26 -2.42
C ILE A 21 -6.18 -14.85 -3.83
N ALA A 22 -6.69 -16.07 -4.06
CA ALA A 22 -6.79 -16.61 -5.41
C ALA A 22 -7.64 -15.71 -6.31
N ASP A 23 -8.83 -15.32 -5.84
CA ASP A 23 -9.74 -14.45 -6.61
C ASP A 23 -9.13 -13.08 -6.91
N LEU A 24 -8.35 -12.51 -5.98
CA LEU A 24 -7.60 -11.28 -6.25
C LEU A 24 -6.54 -11.48 -7.35
N ARG A 25 -5.80 -12.59 -7.33
CA ARG A 25 -4.82 -12.88 -8.39
C ARG A 25 -5.51 -13.10 -9.74
N ASP A 26 -6.64 -13.79 -9.73
CA ASP A 26 -7.42 -14.09 -10.92
C ASP A 26 -8.03 -12.80 -11.51
N LEU A 27 -8.53 -11.90 -10.67
CA LEU A 27 -8.97 -10.56 -11.07
C LEU A 27 -7.87 -9.82 -11.84
N LEU A 28 -6.66 -9.71 -11.27
CA LEU A 28 -5.54 -9.02 -11.92
C LEU A 28 -5.13 -9.70 -13.23
N THR A 29 -5.16 -11.03 -13.27
CA THR A 29 -4.83 -11.81 -14.49
C THR A 29 -5.87 -11.56 -15.59
N GLN A 30 -7.15 -11.55 -15.25
CA GLN A 30 -8.25 -11.27 -16.19
C GLN A 30 -8.23 -9.82 -16.71
N LEU A 31 -7.66 -8.88 -15.95
CA LEU A 31 -7.41 -7.51 -16.41
C LEU A 31 -6.22 -7.39 -17.36
N GLY A 32 -5.55 -8.51 -17.66
CA GLY A 32 -4.41 -8.57 -18.58
C GLY A 32 -3.08 -8.15 -17.94
N PHE A 33 -2.99 -8.11 -16.61
CA PHE A 33 -1.72 -7.92 -15.92
C PHE A 33 -0.91 -9.20 -15.92
N SER A 34 0.42 -9.05 -15.95
CA SER A 34 1.35 -10.17 -16.04
C SER A 34 2.06 -10.43 -14.72
N ASN A 35 2.68 -11.60 -14.57
CA ASN A 35 3.50 -11.96 -13.40
C ASN A 35 2.78 -11.72 -12.05
N VAL A 36 1.46 -11.94 -12.02
CA VAL A 36 0.63 -11.67 -10.85
C VAL A 36 1.00 -12.64 -9.73
N ARG A 37 1.42 -12.08 -8.60
CA ARG A 37 1.79 -12.80 -7.38
C ARG A 37 1.16 -12.12 -6.17
N SER A 38 0.98 -12.89 -5.11
CA SER A 38 0.53 -12.38 -3.81
C SER A 38 1.53 -12.76 -2.72
N LEU A 39 1.53 -12.00 -1.63
CA LEU A 39 2.22 -12.35 -0.40
C LEU A 39 1.18 -12.60 0.70
N LEU A 40 1.10 -13.85 1.17
CA LEU A 40 0.20 -14.30 2.24
C LEU A 40 -1.28 -13.97 1.96
N GLN A 41 -2.09 -13.88 3.03
CA GLN A 41 -3.52 -13.52 2.99
C GLN A 41 -3.82 -12.06 3.33
N THR A 42 -2.79 -11.22 3.36
CA THR A 42 -2.83 -9.87 3.92
C THR A 42 -3.07 -8.76 2.88
N GLY A 43 -3.37 -9.12 1.63
CA GLY A 43 -3.70 -8.12 0.60
C GLY A 43 -2.48 -7.46 -0.04
N ASN A 44 -1.37 -8.19 -0.18
CA ASN A 44 -0.17 -7.72 -0.85
C ASN A 44 -0.07 -8.37 -2.22
N LEU A 45 -0.12 -7.58 -3.29
CA LEU A 45 -0.07 -8.06 -4.68
C LEU A 45 1.12 -7.45 -5.42
N VAL A 46 1.77 -8.24 -6.28
CA VAL A 46 2.82 -7.80 -7.19
C VAL A 46 2.43 -8.19 -8.60
N PHE A 47 2.51 -7.27 -9.56
CA PHE A 47 2.11 -7.53 -10.94
C PHE A 47 2.83 -6.59 -11.92
N GLY A 48 2.89 -7.01 -13.17
CA GLY A 48 3.38 -6.23 -14.30
C GLY A 48 2.23 -5.55 -15.04
N ALA A 49 2.35 -4.24 -15.29
CA ALA A 49 1.43 -3.49 -16.13
C ALA A 49 2.18 -2.57 -17.11
N ASN A 50 1.53 -2.26 -18.22
CA ASN A 50 2.00 -1.31 -19.22
C ASN A 50 1.42 0.09 -18.97
N ALA A 51 2.11 1.13 -19.45
CA ALA A 51 1.74 2.55 -19.52
C ALA A 51 0.51 3.01 -18.68
N ARG A 52 0.58 2.84 -17.36
CA ARG A 52 -0.44 3.32 -16.40
C ARG A 52 0.24 4.00 -15.22
N THR A 53 -0.37 5.06 -14.71
CA THR A 53 0.07 5.67 -13.45
C THR A 53 -0.44 4.83 -12.27
N PRO A 54 0.22 4.90 -11.10
CA PRO A 54 -0.28 4.23 -9.90
C PRO A 54 -1.74 4.60 -9.58
N ALA A 55 -2.10 5.89 -9.64
CA ALA A 55 -3.47 6.35 -9.38
C ALA A 55 -4.51 5.76 -10.37
N GLN A 56 -4.15 5.56 -11.64
CA GLN A 56 -5.03 4.88 -12.61
C GLN A 56 -5.21 3.39 -12.27
N LEU A 57 -4.16 2.73 -11.77
CA LEU A 57 -4.24 1.34 -11.33
C LEU A 57 -5.08 1.20 -10.07
N GLU A 58 -4.93 2.11 -9.10
CA GLU A 58 -5.75 2.13 -7.88
C GLU A 58 -7.24 2.17 -8.22
N ARG A 59 -7.67 3.18 -8.99
CA ARG A 59 -9.09 3.34 -9.37
C ARG A 59 -9.63 2.12 -10.13
N LEU A 60 -8.85 1.61 -11.08
CA LEU A 60 -9.24 0.43 -11.87
C LEU A 60 -9.40 -0.81 -10.98
N LEU A 61 -8.46 -1.05 -10.07
CA LEU A 61 -8.49 -2.21 -9.18
C LEU A 61 -9.65 -2.12 -8.19
N GLU A 62 -9.91 -0.93 -7.65
CA GLU A 62 -11.04 -0.67 -6.74
C GLU A 62 -12.38 -0.90 -7.42
N GLU A 63 -12.58 -0.32 -8.61
CA GLU A 63 -13.79 -0.51 -9.41
C GLU A 63 -14.02 -1.99 -9.71
N LYS A 64 -12.98 -2.70 -10.18
CA LYS A 64 -13.10 -4.09 -10.62
C LYS A 64 -13.18 -5.08 -9.45
N ALA A 65 -12.57 -4.77 -8.31
CA ALA A 65 -12.75 -5.55 -7.09
C ALA A 65 -14.16 -5.41 -6.52
N ALA A 66 -14.72 -4.20 -6.54
CA ALA A 66 -16.10 -3.97 -6.14
C ALA A 66 -17.08 -4.69 -7.08
N GLU A 67 -16.89 -4.58 -8.39
CA GLU A 67 -17.77 -5.18 -9.41
C GLU A 67 -17.74 -6.72 -9.38
N ARG A 68 -16.54 -7.33 -9.33
CA ARG A 68 -16.40 -8.78 -9.54
C ARG A 68 -16.34 -9.59 -8.25
N LEU A 69 -15.89 -8.98 -7.15
CA LEU A 69 -15.65 -9.67 -5.88
C LEU A 69 -16.52 -9.11 -4.74
N GLY A 70 -17.31 -8.06 -4.99
CA GLY A 70 -18.04 -7.36 -3.93
C GLY A 70 -17.12 -6.70 -2.90
N LEU A 71 -15.83 -6.52 -3.23
CA LEU A 71 -14.82 -6.06 -2.30
C LEU A 71 -14.66 -4.54 -2.38
N GLN A 72 -15.24 -3.82 -1.42
CA GLN A 72 -15.06 -2.38 -1.27
C GLN A 72 -13.88 -2.07 -0.34
N THR A 73 -12.72 -1.79 -0.91
CA THR A 73 -11.54 -1.40 -0.14
C THR A 73 -10.53 -0.60 -0.95
N ASP A 74 -9.68 0.16 -0.27
CA ASP A 74 -8.63 0.94 -0.90
C ASP A 74 -7.48 0.05 -1.38
N PHE A 75 -7.00 0.34 -2.59
CA PHE A 75 -5.75 -0.18 -3.13
C PHE A 75 -4.70 0.93 -3.12
N LEU A 76 -3.55 0.70 -2.50
CA LEU A 76 -2.42 1.63 -2.51
C LEU A 76 -1.35 1.07 -3.44
N VAL A 77 -1.16 1.69 -4.60
CA VAL A 77 -0.29 1.17 -5.65
C VAL A 77 0.98 2.01 -5.75
N ARG A 78 2.13 1.35 -5.87
CA ARG A 78 3.43 1.98 -6.16
C ARG A 78 4.22 1.13 -7.15
N ALA A 79 4.97 1.78 -8.03
CA ALA A 79 5.94 1.09 -8.87
C ALA A 79 7.12 0.59 -8.02
N ALA A 80 7.76 -0.50 -8.44
CA ALA A 80 8.92 -1.07 -7.73
C ALA A 80 10.09 -0.06 -7.55
N LYS A 81 10.24 0.91 -8.45
CA LYS A 81 11.21 2.01 -8.31
C LYS A 81 10.90 2.91 -7.10
N GLU A 82 9.62 3.21 -6.87
CA GLU A 82 9.20 4.06 -5.74
C GLU A 82 9.47 3.35 -4.41
N TRP A 83 9.27 2.04 -4.33
CA TRP A 83 9.64 1.23 -3.16
C TRP A 83 11.12 1.28 -2.82
N LYS A 84 12.01 1.23 -3.82
CA LYS A 84 13.44 1.44 -3.59
C LYS A 84 13.70 2.83 -2.99
N GLY A 85 12.97 3.84 -3.44
CA GLY A 85 13.00 5.18 -2.89
C GLY A 85 12.57 5.23 -1.43
N VAL A 86 11.47 4.56 -1.06
CA VAL A 86 10.98 4.48 0.33
C VAL A 86 12.05 3.90 1.26
N VAL A 87 12.67 2.78 0.87
CA VAL A 87 13.74 2.17 1.67
C VAL A 87 14.97 3.08 1.76
N ALA A 88 15.39 3.66 0.63
CA ALA A 88 16.57 4.51 0.57
C ALA A 88 16.40 5.83 1.35
N HIS A 89 15.19 6.38 1.45
CA HIS A 89 14.92 7.67 2.10
C HIS A 89 14.23 7.52 3.45
N ASN A 90 14.30 6.35 4.09
CA ASN A 90 13.81 6.18 5.46
C ASN A 90 14.50 7.20 6.39
N PRO A 91 13.76 8.09 7.08
CA PRO A 91 14.33 9.05 8.03
C PRO A 91 14.80 8.40 9.34
N PHE A 92 14.24 7.24 9.70
CA PHE A 92 14.50 6.55 10.96
C PHE A 92 15.52 5.41 10.81
N ARG A 93 16.65 5.68 10.14
CA ARG A 93 17.65 4.64 9.85
C ARG A 93 18.30 4.07 11.11
N LYS A 94 18.48 4.88 12.16
CA LYS A 94 19.12 4.45 13.40
C LYS A 94 18.18 3.54 14.19
N GLU A 95 16.90 3.92 14.24
CA GLU A 95 15.82 3.20 14.88
C GLU A 95 15.60 1.86 14.17
N ALA A 96 15.54 1.87 12.83
CA ALA A 96 15.43 0.67 12.01
C ALA A 96 16.60 -0.30 12.20
N ALA A 97 17.82 0.21 12.39
CA ALA A 97 18.99 -0.63 12.66
C ALA A 97 18.97 -1.23 14.07
N ARG A 98 18.37 -0.53 15.05
CA ARG A 98 18.23 -0.99 16.43
C ARG A 98 17.13 -2.03 16.59
N ASP A 99 15.95 -1.73 16.05
CA ASP A 99 14.78 -2.60 16.13
C ASP A 99 13.88 -2.42 14.89
N PRO A 100 14.11 -3.19 13.82
CA PRO A 100 13.34 -3.05 12.58
C PRO A 100 11.88 -3.49 12.72
N GLY A 101 11.51 -4.21 13.79
CA GLY A 101 10.14 -4.67 14.02
C GLY A 101 9.18 -3.55 14.40
N HIS A 102 9.72 -2.41 14.86
CA HIS A 102 8.96 -1.23 15.28
C HIS A 102 8.95 -0.11 14.25
N LEU A 103 9.62 -0.29 13.10
CA LEU A 103 9.51 0.67 11.99
C LEU A 103 8.28 0.32 11.14
N LEU A 104 7.37 1.27 11.01
CA LEU A 104 6.22 1.15 10.14
C LEU A 104 6.31 2.16 8.99
N VAL A 105 5.87 1.73 7.81
CA VAL A 105 5.62 2.65 6.69
C VAL A 105 4.15 2.55 6.32
N MET A 106 3.43 3.63 6.55
CA MET A 106 2.03 3.74 6.18
C MET A 106 1.92 4.47 4.83
N PHE A 107 1.42 3.77 3.82
CA PHE A 107 1.15 4.38 2.52
C PHE A 107 -0.21 5.09 2.52
N LEU A 108 -0.27 6.21 1.80
CA LEU A 108 -1.44 7.06 1.68
C LEU A 108 -1.86 7.19 0.22
N LYS A 109 -3.13 7.53 -0.01
CA LYS A 109 -3.66 7.85 -1.34
C LYS A 109 -3.05 9.13 -1.86
N ASP A 110 -2.98 10.14 -1.02
CA ASP A 110 -2.43 11.45 -1.32
C ASP A 110 -1.45 11.89 -0.25
N ALA A 111 -0.64 12.89 -0.60
CA ALA A 111 0.33 13.45 0.33
C ALA A 111 -0.42 14.25 1.39
N PRO A 112 -0.15 14.05 2.70
CA PRO A 112 -0.74 14.88 3.73
C PRO A 112 -0.16 16.29 3.63
N SER A 113 -0.98 17.28 3.97
CA SER A 113 -0.54 18.65 4.18
C SER A 113 0.33 18.75 5.43
N VAL A 114 1.13 19.80 5.51
CA VAL A 114 1.97 20.08 6.69
C VAL A 114 1.11 20.16 7.96
N THR A 115 -0.03 20.84 7.89
CA THR A 115 -0.95 20.99 9.03
C THR A 115 -1.58 19.67 9.48
N GLU A 116 -1.83 18.72 8.58
CA GLU A 116 -2.31 17.38 8.95
C GLU A 116 -1.22 16.55 9.65
N VAL A 117 0.04 16.74 9.26
CA VAL A 117 1.18 16.07 9.91
C VAL A 117 1.42 16.67 11.30
N GLU A 118 1.43 18.00 11.43
CA GLU A 118 1.57 18.69 12.73
C GLU A 118 0.46 18.27 13.69
N ALA A 119 -0.80 18.23 13.24
CA ALA A 119 -1.91 17.76 14.05
C ALA A 119 -1.78 16.30 14.49
N LEU A 120 -1.21 15.44 13.63
CA LEU A 120 -0.91 14.05 14.00
C LEU A 120 0.20 13.98 15.04
N GLU A 121 1.29 14.74 14.86
CA GLU A 121 2.40 14.82 15.81
C GLU A 121 1.92 15.28 17.20
N GLU A 122 1.07 16.31 17.26
CA GLU A 122 0.48 16.79 18.52
C GLU A 122 -0.45 15.77 19.19
N ALA A 123 -1.11 14.92 18.40
CA ALA A 123 -2.03 13.89 18.90
C ALA A 123 -1.32 12.63 19.43
N ILE A 124 -0.03 12.44 19.13
CA ILE A 124 0.73 11.30 19.62
C ILE A 124 1.02 11.48 21.11
N THR A 125 0.51 10.57 21.93
CA THR A 125 0.75 10.53 23.38
C THR A 125 1.71 9.43 23.81
N GLY A 126 2.05 8.53 22.88
CA GLY A 126 2.97 7.41 23.08
C GLY A 126 4.41 7.72 22.62
N PRO A 127 5.28 6.70 22.57
CA PRO A 127 6.68 6.85 22.16
C PRO A 127 6.87 6.98 20.64
N GLU A 128 5.78 6.89 19.86
CA GLU A 128 5.83 6.96 18.41
C GLU A 128 6.33 8.34 17.94
N VAL A 129 7.08 8.34 16.85
CA VAL A 129 7.44 9.56 16.13
C VAL A 129 6.99 9.38 14.70
N VAL A 130 6.58 10.45 14.02
CA VAL A 130 6.13 10.35 12.63
C VAL A 130 6.96 11.26 11.74
N ALA A 131 7.17 10.83 10.51
CA ALA A 131 7.76 11.68 9.47
C ALA A 131 7.04 11.44 8.15
N ALA A 132 6.56 12.50 7.51
CA ALA A 132 5.93 12.42 6.21
C ALA A 132 6.95 12.55 5.06
N ALA A 133 6.80 11.76 4.01
CA ALA A 133 7.50 11.97 2.75
C ALA A 133 6.58 11.63 1.58
N GLY A 134 6.14 12.63 0.80
CA GLY A 134 5.22 12.40 -0.31
C GLY A 134 3.95 11.68 0.17
N LYS A 135 3.68 10.48 -0.39
CA LYS A 135 2.46 9.71 -0.12
C LYS A 135 2.69 8.55 0.87
N GLN A 136 3.57 8.75 1.84
CA GLN A 136 3.82 7.80 2.92
C GLN A 136 4.22 8.52 4.22
N LEU A 137 3.86 7.91 5.34
CA LEU A 137 4.36 8.24 6.67
C LEU A 137 5.31 7.14 7.12
N TYR A 138 6.43 7.52 7.71
CA TYR A 138 7.25 6.64 8.53
C TYR A 138 6.82 6.84 9.98
N ILE A 139 6.68 5.76 10.72
CA ILE A 139 6.35 5.73 12.15
C ILE A 139 7.38 4.84 12.85
#